data_AF-A0A349Z799-F1
#
_entry.id   AF-A0A349Z799-F1
#
_cell.length_a   1.000
_cell.length_b   1.000
_cell.length_c   1.000
_cell.angle_alpha   90.00
_cell.angle_beta   90.00
_cell.angle_gamma   90.00
#
_symmetry.space_group_name_H-M   'P 1'
#
loop_
_entity.id
_entity.type
_entity.pdbx_description
1 polymer ?
#
loop_
_entity_poly.entity_id
_entity_poly.type
_entity_poly.pdbx_seq_one_letter_code
_entity_poly.pdbx_strand_id
1 'polypeptide(L)'
;QEITEAENLVHTLKGVSGNLGCTAVYQSSRLVNEELKLGKPEQSSLKELIHRLAETIRVIEELPDDSELTASAKAAPSDEKQQTYQALSQALQHHEYINDEKLNNWLTKLDLNSSHQQELVDAVSSLEYDKALAILEDTNA
;
A
#
# COMPACT_ATOMS: atom_id res chain seq x y z
N GLN A 1 24.89 -0.27 -25.14
CA GLN A 1 24.65 0.63 -23.98
C GLN A 1 23.18 0.54 -23.55
N GLU A 2 22.22 0.54 -24.50
CA GLU A 2 20.78 0.47 -24.20
C GLU A 2 20.30 -0.85 -23.55
N ILE A 3 20.86 -2.01 -23.94
CA ILE A 3 20.43 -3.32 -23.40
C ILE A 3 20.75 -3.46 -21.89
N THR A 4 21.92 -2.99 -21.46
CA THR A 4 22.33 -3.07 -20.04
C THR A 4 21.47 -2.18 -19.15
N GLU A 5 21.07 -1.01 -19.64
CA GLU A 5 20.17 -0.11 -18.91
C GLU A 5 18.77 -0.71 -18.80
N ALA A 6 18.24 -1.26 -19.90
CA ALA A 6 16.98 -1.99 -19.88
C ALA A 6 17.02 -3.20 -18.93
N GLU A 7 18.12 -3.96 -18.90
CA GLU A 7 18.30 -5.07 -17.97
C GLU A 7 18.20 -4.59 -16.51
N ASN A 8 18.89 -3.51 -16.14
CA ASN A 8 18.85 -2.97 -14.78
C ASN A 8 17.44 -2.52 -14.36
N LEU A 9 16.70 -1.89 -15.28
CA LEU A 9 15.32 -1.46 -15.03
C LEU A 9 14.38 -2.66 -14.84
N VAL A 10 14.45 -3.65 -15.73
CA VAL A 10 13.61 -4.86 -15.64
C VAL A 10 14.01 -5.70 -14.42
N HIS A 11 15.29 -5.74 -14.04
CA HIS A 11 15.76 -6.39 -12.81
C HIS A 11 15.15 -5.75 -11.57
N THR A 12 15.13 -4.41 -11.53
CA THR A 12 14.54 -3.64 -10.43
C THR A 12 13.04 -3.87 -10.37
N LEU A 13 12.34 -3.79 -11.50
CA LEU A 13 10.91 -4.06 -11.59
C LEU A 13 10.58 -5.47 -11.09
N LYS A 14 11.34 -6.49 -11.52
CA LYS A 14 11.20 -7.86 -11.02
C LYS A 14 11.34 -7.94 -9.50
N GLY A 15 12.33 -7.26 -8.90
CA GLY A 15 12.50 -7.22 -7.44
C GLY A 15 11.30 -6.57 -6.73
N VAL A 16 10.89 -5.38 -7.18
CA VAL A 16 9.76 -4.65 -6.61
C VAL A 16 8.45 -5.43 -6.74
N SER A 17 8.15 -5.96 -7.92
CA SER A 17 6.95 -6.77 -8.14
C SER A 17 6.91 -8.04 -7.30
N GLY A 18 8.07 -8.63 -6.99
CA GLY A 18 8.17 -9.75 -6.06
C GLY A 18 7.82 -9.35 -4.63
N ASN A 19 8.34 -8.19 -4.16
CA ASN A 19 8.07 -7.68 -2.82
C ASN A 19 6.61 -7.24 -2.62
N LEU A 20 5.98 -6.72 -3.67
CA LEU A 20 4.57 -6.29 -3.64
C LEU A 20 3.57 -7.44 -3.90
N GLY A 21 4.04 -8.67 -4.16
CA GLY A 21 3.17 -9.79 -4.48
C GLY A 21 2.48 -9.71 -5.85
N CYS A 22 2.90 -8.80 -6.74
CA CYS A 22 2.39 -8.65 -8.11
C CYS A 22 2.86 -9.80 -9.00
N THR A 23 2.34 -11.00 -8.76
CA THR A 23 2.87 -12.27 -9.30
C THR A 23 2.92 -12.27 -10.83
N ALA A 24 1.93 -11.73 -11.52
CA ALA A 24 1.92 -11.66 -12.99
C ALA A 24 3.03 -10.76 -13.53
N VAL A 25 3.23 -9.57 -12.95
CA VAL A 25 4.30 -8.63 -13.34
C VAL A 25 5.67 -9.23 -13.00
N TYR A 26 5.80 -9.92 -11.86
CA TYR A 26 7.02 -10.63 -11.49
C TYR A 26 7.42 -11.70 -12.51
N GLN A 27 6.49 -12.56 -12.93
CA GLN A 27 6.81 -13.63 -13.89
C GLN A 27 7.20 -13.05 -15.26
N SER A 28 6.46 -12.06 -15.76
CA SER A 28 6.75 -11.42 -17.04
C SER A 28 8.07 -10.63 -17.02
N SER A 29 8.37 -9.94 -15.92
CA SER A 29 9.66 -9.22 -15.77
C SER A 29 10.83 -10.18 -15.60
N ARG A 30 10.64 -11.34 -14.97
CA ARG A 30 11.68 -12.39 -14.91
C ARG A 30 12.04 -12.89 -16.31
N LEU A 31 11.05 -13.18 -17.15
CA LEU A 31 11.25 -13.64 -18.53
C LEU A 31 12.01 -12.60 -19.36
N VAL A 32 11.55 -11.35 -19.39
CA VAL A 32 12.22 -10.27 -20.14
C VAL A 32 13.65 -10.04 -19.62
N ASN A 33 13.87 -10.13 -18.31
CA ASN A 33 15.21 -10.00 -17.74
C ASN A 33 16.16 -11.13 -18.18
N GLU A 34 15.66 -12.36 -18.34
CA GLU A 34 16.45 -13.49 -18.86
C GLU A 34 16.79 -13.31 -20.34
N GLU A 35 15.83 -12.87 -21.15
CA GLU A 35 16.02 -12.56 -22.57
C GLU A 35 17.05 -11.45 -22.79
N LEU A 36 17.00 -10.38 -21.98
CA LEU A 36 17.97 -9.28 -22.00
C LEU A 36 19.39 -9.77 -21.66
N LYS A 37 19.53 -10.64 -20.64
CA LYS A 37 20.82 -11.26 -20.27
C LYS A 37 21.38 -12.14 -21.39
N LEU A 38 20.52 -12.81 -22.14
CA LEU A 38 20.90 -13.63 -23.29
C LEU A 38 21.16 -12.81 -24.56
N GLY A 39 20.90 -11.49 -24.52
CA GLY A 39 21.01 -10.60 -25.68
C GLY A 39 19.98 -10.89 -26.77
N LYS A 40 18.84 -11.50 -26.42
CA LYS A 40 17.76 -11.91 -27.33
C LYS A 40 16.39 -11.46 -26.81
N PRO A 41 16.14 -10.15 -26.65
CA PRO A 41 14.85 -9.65 -26.20
C PRO A 41 13.75 -9.98 -27.23
N GLU A 42 12.64 -10.56 -26.76
CA GLU A 42 11.49 -10.86 -27.62
C GLU A 42 10.41 -9.78 -27.45
N GLN A 43 9.92 -9.25 -28.58
CA GLN A 43 8.94 -8.16 -28.52
C GLN A 43 7.59 -8.59 -27.93
N SER A 44 7.23 -9.86 -28.03
CA SER A 44 6.04 -10.40 -27.39
C SER A 44 6.16 -10.38 -25.87
N SER A 45 7.32 -10.74 -25.33
CA SER A 45 7.58 -10.78 -23.89
C SER A 45 7.56 -9.36 -23.30
N LEU A 46 8.12 -8.38 -24.00
CA LEU A 46 8.04 -6.98 -23.59
C LEU A 46 6.60 -6.44 -23.58
N LYS A 47 5.82 -6.75 -24.63
CA LYS A 47 4.41 -6.37 -24.70
C LYS A 47 3.58 -6.97 -23.56
N GLU A 48 3.83 -8.23 -23.24
CA GLU A 48 3.17 -8.91 -22.12
C GLU A 48 3.52 -8.25 -20.79
N LEU A 49 4.79 -7.91 -20.55
CA LEU A 49 5.21 -7.18 -19.35
C LEU A 49 4.47 -5.84 -19.21
N ILE A 50 4.42 -5.05 -20.29
CA ILE A 50 3.71 -3.76 -20.30
C ILE A 50 2.21 -3.95 -20.04
N HIS A 51 1.61 -4.96 -20.65
CA HIS A 51 0.19 -5.27 -20.46
C HIS A 51 -0.12 -5.63 -19.00
N ARG A 52 0.68 -6.50 -18.37
CA ARG A 52 0.49 -6.87 -16.95
C ARG A 52 0.68 -5.71 -16.00
N LEU A 53 1.66 -4.84 -16.28
CA LEU A 53 1.87 -3.65 -15.47
C LEU A 53 0.66 -2.71 -15.56
N ALA A 54 0.17 -2.43 -16.77
CA ALA A 54 -1.00 -1.59 -16.99
C ALA A 54 -2.29 -2.20 -16.39
N GLU A 55 -2.48 -3.52 -16.53
CA GLU A 55 -3.61 -4.23 -15.91
C GLU A 55 -3.57 -4.11 -14.38
N THR A 56 -2.40 -4.28 -13.77
CA THR A 56 -2.22 -4.14 -12.32
C THR A 56 -2.55 -2.72 -11.86
N ILE A 57 -2.04 -1.70 -12.56
CA ILE A 57 -2.35 -0.29 -12.25
C ILE A 57 -3.84 -0.02 -12.39
N ARG A 58 -4.47 -0.46 -13.50
CA ARG A 58 -5.90 -0.30 -13.73
C ARG A 58 -6.75 -0.91 -12.61
N VAL A 59 -6.41 -2.12 -12.17
CA VAL A 59 -7.13 -2.78 -11.07
C VAL A 59 -7.01 -1.98 -9.75
N ILE A 60 -5.84 -1.39 -9.49
CA ILE A 60 -5.63 -0.53 -8.32
C ILE A 60 -6.43 0.78 -8.46
N GLU A 61 -6.45 1.38 -9.65
CA GLU A 61 -7.22 2.61 -9.94
C GLU A 61 -8.74 2.38 -9.92
N GLU A 62 -9.20 1.17 -10.21
CA GLU A 62 -10.61 0.77 -10.15
C GLU A 62 -11.08 0.39 -8.75
N LEU A 63 -10.19 0.42 -7.75
CA LEU A 63 -10.62 0.27 -6.35
C LEU A 63 -11.59 1.42 -6.02
N PRO A 64 -12.75 1.11 -5.43
CA PRO A 64 -13.71 2.14 -5.06
C PRO A 64 -13.05 3.11 -4.09
N ASP A 65 -13.31 4.40 -4.31
CA ASP A 65 -12.91 5.44 -3.37
C ASP A 65 -13.65 5.17 -2.05
N ASP A 66 -12.93 5.04 -0.93
CA ASP A 66 -13.51 4.70 0.39
C ASP A 66 -14.60 5.68 0.85
N SER A 67 -14.73 6.82 0.17
CA SER A 67 -15.85 7.74 0.28
C SER A 67 -17.23 7.07 0.09
N GLU A 68 -17.34 5.99 -0.68
CA GLU A 68 -18.62 5.27 -0.86
C GLU A 68 -18.90 4.20 0.22
N LEU A 69 -17.88 3.74 0.95
CA LEU A 69 -18.04 2.77 2.04
C LEU A 69 -18.53 3.42 3.36
N THR A 70 -18.42 4.74 3.48
CA THR A 70 -18.87 5.49 4.67
C THR A 70 -20.36 5.85 4.68
N ALA A 71 -21.12 5.50 3.64
CA ALA A 71 -22.54 5.87 3.53
C ALA A 71 -23.51 5.07 4.42
N SER A 72 -23.03 4.13 5.24
CA SER A 72 -23.91 3.32 6.11
C SER A 72 -23.46 3.28 7.57
N ALA A 73 -23.41 4.46 8.22
CA ALA A 73 -23.47 4.53 9.68
C ALA A 73 -24.18 5.80 10.14
N LYS A 74 -25.51 5.85 9.95
CA LYS A 74 -26.37 6.70 10.78
C LYS A 74 -26.45 6.05 12.17
N ALA A 75 -25.52 6.38 13.05
CA ALA A 75 -25.60 6.05 14.47
C ALA A 75 -25.41 7.33 15.31
N ALA A 76 -26.12 7.36 16.43
CA ALA A 76 -26.35 8.46 17.37
C ALA A 76 -25.04 9.12 17.92
N PRO A 77 -25.10 10.27 18.62
CA PRO A 77 -23.91 11.00 19.06
C PRO A 77 -23.20 10.25 20.18
N SER A 78 -22.31 9.34 19.81
CA SER A 78 -21.25 8.78 20.65
C SER A 78 -19.98 9.58 20.38
N ASP A 79 -19.24 9.93 21.45
CA ASP A 79 -18.03 10.74 21.45
C ASP A 79 -17.20 10.63 20.15
N GLU A 80 -16.96 11.76 19.48
CA GLU A 80 -16.17 11.82 18.24
C GLU A 80 -14.81 11.11 18.36
N LYS A 81 -14.26 11.08 19.59
CA LYS A 81 -13.05 10.35 19.95
C LYS A 81 -13.19 8.84 19.78
N GLN A 82 -14.30 8.26 20.25
CA GLN A 82 -14.57 6.83 20.14
C GLN A 82 -14.85 6.40 18.69
N GLN A 83 -15.53 7.24 17.92
CA GLN A 83 -15.73 7.01 16.49
C GLN A 83 -14.41 7.06 15.72
N THR A 84 -13.55 8.03 16.05
CA THR A 84 -12.21 8.13 15.47
C THR A 84 -11.35 6.92 15.81
N TYR A 85 -11.40 6.45 17.05
CA TYR A 85 -10.70 5.24 17.48
C TYR A 85 -11.16 4.01 16.69
N GLN A 86 -12.47 3.81 16.56
CA GLN A 86 -13.03 2.70 15.80
C GLN A 86 -12.64 2.76 14.33
N ALA A 87 -12.68 3.95 13.71
CA ALA A 87 -12.30 4.14 12.33
C ALA A 87 -10.80 3.82 12.10
N LEU A 88 -9.91 4.34 12.96
CA LEU A 88 -8.48 4.05 12.87
C LEU A 88 -8.19 2.56 13.12
N SER A 89 -8.80 1.96 14.15
CA SER A 89 -8.64 0.53 14.45
C SER A 89 -9.10 -0.35 13.29
N GLN A 90 -10.24 -0.04 12.67
CA GLN A 90 -10.71 -0.77 11.49
C GLN A 90 -9.77 -0.60 10.29
N ALA A 91 -9.30 0.62 10.02
CA ALA A 91 -8.35 0.87 8.94
C ALA A 91 -7.06 0.06 9.13
N LEU A 92 -6.52 0.03 10.35
CA LEU A 92 -5.33 -0.76 10.65
C LEU A 92 -5.61 -2.28 10.56
N GLN A 93 -6.76 -2.77 11.02
CA GLN A 93 -7.13 -4.21 10.94
C GLN A 93 -7.29 -4.72 9.50
N HIS A 94 -7.74 -3.86 8.58
CA HIS A 94 -7.91 -4.21 7.17
C HIS A 94 -6.69 -3.89 6.31
N HIS A 95 -5.57 -3.46 6.92
CA HIS A 95 -4.37 -2.98 6.23
C HIS A 95 -4.71 -1.89 5.19
N GLU A 96 -5.68 -1.03 5.53
CA GLU A 96 -6.10 0.09 4.70
C GLU A 96 -4.93 1.07 4.52
N TYR A 97 -4.83 1.66 3.33
CA TYR A 97 -3.88 2.74 3.12
C TYR A 97 -4.36 4.01 3.85
N ILE A 98 -3.56 4.49 4.79
CA ILE A 98 -3.84 5.71 5.55
C ILE A 98 -2.80 6.76 5.14
N ASN A 99 -3.24 7.82 4.46
CA ASN A 99 -2.35 8.93 4.11
C ASN A 99 -2.08 9.83 5.34
N ASP A 100 -1.01 10.63 5.23
CA ASP A 100 -0.54 11.50 6.32
C ASP A 100 -1.60 12.48 6.83
N GLU A 101 -2.41 13.03 5.93
CA GLU A 101 -3.47 13.98 6.29
C GLU A 101 -4.59 13.31 7.10
N LYS A 102 -5.04 12.13 6.66
CA LYS A 102 -6.07 11.31 7.33
C LYS A 102 -5.57 10.85 8.70
N LEU A 103 -4.32 10.38 8.77
CA LEU A 103 -3.69 9.94 10.02
C LEU A 103 -3.57 11.08 11.03
N ASN A 104 -3.00 12.23 10.62
CA ASN A 104 -2.82 13.38 11.52
C ASN A 104 -4.16 13.91 12.04
N ASN A 105 -5.20 13.93 11.19
CA ASN A 105 -6.55 14.30 11.60
C ASN A 105 -7.11 13.35 12.68
N TRP A 106 -6.91 12.04 12.52
CA TRP A 106 -7.33 11.06 13.52
C TRP A 106 -6.53 11.19 14.83
N LEU A 107 -5.20 11.29 14.73
CA LEU A 107 -4.31 11.43 15.90
C LEU A 107 -4.61 12.69 16.71
N THR A 108 -4.96 13.80 16.04
CA THR A 108 -5.36 15.05 16.70
C THR A 108 -6.66 14.89 17.48
N LYS A 109 -7.64 14.18 16.90
CA LYS A 109 -8.93 13.91 17.55
C LYS A 109 -8.83 12.92 18.72
N LEU A 110 -7.86 12.02 18.67
CA LEU A 110 -7.59 11.06 19.74
C LEU A 110 -6.85 11.68 20.93
N ASP A 111 -6.30 12.90 20.78
CA ASP A 111 -5.57 13.61 21.83
C ASP A 111 -4.48 12.73 22.47
N LEU A 112 -3.73 12.03 21.60
CA LEU A 112 -2.64 11.14 22.01
C LEU A 112 -1.42 11.95 22.41
N ASN A 113 -0.63 11.42 23.34
CA ASN A 113 0.66 12.03 23.67
C ASN A 113 1.61 12.01 22.45
N SER A 114 2.56 12.94 22.41
CA SER A 114 3.46 13.11 21.27
C SER A 114 4.36 11.90 20.97
N SER A 115 4.62 11.04 21.97
CA SER A 115 5.42 9.81 21.78
C SER A 115 4.60 8.78 21.00
N HIS A 116 3.39 8.48 21.48
CA HIS A 116 2.48 7.53 20.83
C HIS A 116 2.05 8.02 19.46
N GLN A 117 1.86 9.33 19.25
CA GLN A 117 1.60 9.86 17.91
C GLN A 117 2.75 9.57 16.96
N GLN A 118 4.00 9.84 17.35
CA GLN A 118 5.16 9.60 16.50
C GLN A 118 5.33 8.10 16.20
N GLU A 119 5.20 7.25 17.22
CA GLU A 119 5.32 5.80 17.05
C GLU A 119 4.24 5.23 16.13
N LEU A 120 3.02 5.76 16.20
CA LEU A 120 1.90 5.35 15.34
C LEU A 120 2.09 5.85 13.90
N VAL A 121 2.62 7.08 13.71
CA VAL A 121 3.02 7.60 12.39
C VAL A 121 4.12 6.73 11.78
N ASP A 122 5.16 6.41 12.54
CA ASP A 122 6.28 5.60 12.05
C ASP A 122 5.83 4.19 11.68
N ALA A 123 4.97 3.57 12.50
CA ALA A 123 4.42 2.25 12.24
C ALA A 123 3.50 2.22 11.01
N VAL A 124 2.61 3.21 10.84
CA VAL A 124 1.74 3.30 9.66
C VAL A 124 2.55 3.59 8.38
N SER A 125 3.53 4.51 8.46
CA SER A 125 4.40 4.85 7.33
C SER A 125 5.28 3.69 6.89
N SER A 126 5.64 2.81 7.84
CA SER A 126 6.43 1.59 7.60
C SER A 126 5.57 0.37 7.29
N LEU A 127 4.24 0.52 7.17
CA LEU A 127 3.26 -0.55 6.94
C LEU A 127 3.28 -1.66 8.02
N GLU A 128 3.77 -1.33 9.22
CA GLU A 128 3.78 -2.21 10.40
C GLU A 128 2.41 -2.17 11.11
N TYR A 129 1.32 -2.57 10.42
CA TYR A 129 -0.05 -2.43 10.92
C TYR A 129 -0.32 -3.14 12.25
N ASP A 130 0.26 -4.32 12.46
CA ASP A 130 0.17 -5.06 13.73
C ASP A 130 0.76 -4.26 14.90
N LYS A 131 1.86 -3.55 14.65
CA LYS A 131 2.53 -2.70 15.64
C LYS A 131 1.72 -1.42 15.88
N ALA A 132 1.18 -0.81 14.82
CA ALA A 132 0.29 0.34 14.94
C ALA A 132 -0.98 0.00 15.76
N LEU A 133 -1.55 -1.20 15.59
CA LEU A 133 -2.67 -1.69 16.40
C LEU A 133 -2.29 -1.86 17.87
N ALA A 134 -1.13 -2.46 18.15
CA ALA A 134 -0.65 -2.63 19.52
C ALA A 134 -0.45 -1.28 20.23
N ILE A 135 0.12 -0.28 19.55
CA ILE A 135 0.27 1.09 20.08
C ILE A 135 -1.11 1.71 20.32
N LEU A 136 -2.04 1.56 19.37
CA LEU A 136 -3.39 2.10 19.50
C LEU A 136 -4.15 1.49 20.69
N GLU A 137 -4.06 0.18 20.90
CA GLU A 137 -4.67 -0.52 22.03
C GLU A 137 -4.07 -0.08 23.38
N ASP A 138 -2.74 0.10 23.44
CA ASP A 138 -2.04 0.59 24.64
C ASP A 138 -2.47 2.03 25.00
N THR A 139 -2.82 2.85 24.01
CA THR A 139 -3.29 4.22 24.26
C THR A 139 -4.72 4.33 24.80
N ASN A 140 -5.49 3.24 24.73
CA ASN A 140 -6.90 3.19 25.16
C ASN A 140 -7.10 2.35 26.45
N ALA A 141 -6.02 1.81 27.02
CA ALA A 141 -5.98 1.13 28.32
C ALA A 141 -5.78 2.12 29.48
#